data_AF-A0A5C8FKA3-F1
#
_entry.id   AF-A0A5C8FKA3-F1
#
_cell.length_a   1.000
_cell.length_b   1.000
_cell.length_c   1.000
_cell.angle_alpha   90.00
_cell.angle_beta   90.00
_cell.angle_gamma   90.00
#
_symmetry.space_group_name_H-M   'P 1'
#
loop_
_entity.id
_entity.type
_entity.pdbx_description
1 polymer ?
#
loop_
_entity_poly.entity_id
_entity_poly.type
_entity_poly.pdbx_seq_one_letter_code
_entity_poly.pdbx_strand_id
1 'polypeptide(L)'
;MTNLAFELINRKSYITDIYSKIMVGLHFGNPTRKSTLNKARVFLNTIFVIDLLKKEWEKLGNEAKGILKYEFKSFVLGMKDCDYKKCVKDILEYRKNYGLKENEEYINDYLFNKLDLKKIKYESLNDYADEVFRKFEMTGLLIARGKFKHIYYDFSNFNYKKIESLLNAYKNYDFKEFSNTEEYINFLDNIKLPWLDNYEVRKEVIKQKAKNLNIKLKDSDFENLNILEESLNQKFYNKALQTAILQSDIK
;
A
#
# COMPACT_ATOMS: atom_id res chain seq x y z
N MET A 1 -9.52 -20.35 -15.12
CA MET A 1 -9.85 -18.99 -14.63
C MET A 1 -9.74 -19.04 -13.12
N THR A 2 -9.02 -18.12 -12.47
CA THR A 2 -8.85 -18.13 -11.00
C THR A 2 -10.10 -17.58 -10.30
N ASN A 3 -10.28 -17.89 -9.01
CA ASN A 3 -11.43 -17.38 -8.24
C ASN A 3 -11.43 -15.85 -8.18
N LEU A 4 -10.26 -15.22 -8.05
CA LEU A 4 -10.12 -13.77 -8.09
C LEU A 4 -10.57 -13.17 -9.43
N ALA A 5 -10.25 -13.81 -10.56
CA ALA A 5 -10.71 -13.37 -11.88
C ALA A 5 -12.24 -13.48 -12.02
N PHE A 6 -12.82 -14.56 -11.48
CA PHE A 6 -14.26 -14.74 -11.45
C PHE A 6 -14.97 -13.72 -10.55
N GLU A 7 -14.45 -13.41 -9.36
CA GLU A 7 -14.98 -12.34 -8.49
C GLU A 7 -14.97 -10.97 -9.18
N LEU A 8 -13.88 -10.65 -9.90
CA LEU A 8 -13.72 -9.40 -10.62
C LEU A 8 -14.73 -9.25 -11.76
N ILE A 9 -14.90 -10.30 -12.58
CA ILE A 9 -15.83 -10.29 -13.72
C ILE A 9 -17.28 -10.18 -13.23
N ASN A 10 -17.62 -10.90 -12.16
CA ASN A 10 -19.01 -10.99 -11.68
C ASN A 10 -19.36 -9.94 -10.62
N ARG A 11 -18.47 -8.99 -10.30
CA ARG A 11 -18.66 -7.92 -9.29
C ARG A 11 -19.19 -8.42 -7.94
N LYS A 12 -18.78 -9.62 -7.52
CA LYS A 12 -19.26 -10.25 -6.27
C LYS A 12 -18.68 -9.65 -4.99
N SER A 13 -17.60 -8.89 -5.13
CA SER A 13 -16.85 -8.27 -4.04
C SER A 13 -16.56 -6.81 -4.39
N TYR A 14 -16.30 -5.95 -3.39
CA TYR A 14 -15.78 -4.60 -3.66
C TYR A 14 -14.46 -4.70 -4.43
N ILE A 15 -14.33 -3.91 -5.49
CA ILE A 15 -13.14 -3.94 -6.35
C ILE A 15 -11.86 -3.65 -5.54
N THR A 16 -11.92 -2.74 -4.57
CA THR A 16 -10.82 -2.41 -3.66
C THR A 16 -10.38 -3.60 -2.79
N ASP A 17 -11.32 -4.46 -2.38
CA ASP A 17 -11.01 -5.68 -1.64
C ASP A 17 -10.35 -6.72 -2.57
N ILE A 18 -10.81 -6.84 -3.82
CA ILE A 18 -10.16 -7.71 -4.82
C ILE A 18 -8.71 -7.25 -5.06
N TYR A 19 -8.49 -5.95 -5.30
CA TYR A 19 -7.13 -5.41 -5.44
C TYR A 19 -6.31 -5.61 -4.18
N SER A 20 -6.91 -5.49 -2.99
CA SER A 20 -6.22 -5.75 -1.72
C SER A 20 -5.74 -7.20 -1.62
N LYS A 21 -6.58 -8.19 -1.97
CA LYS A 21 -6.18 -9.61 -2.02
C LYS A 21 -4.99 -9.80 -2.97
N ILE A 22 -5.09 -9.27 -4.20
CA ILE A 22 -4.03 -9.41 -5.20
C ILE A 22 -2.73 -8.77 -4.72
N MET A 23 -2.77 -7.54 -4.20
CA MET A 23 -1.57 -6.81 -3.78
C MET A 23 -0.92 -7.45 -2.54
N VAL A 24 -1.70 -7.90 -1.55
CA VAL A 24 -1.17 -8.63 -0.38
C VAL A 24 -0.54 -9.96 -0.78
N GLY A 25 -1.11 -10.64 -1.78
CA GLY A 25 -0.60 -11.91 -2.30
C GLY A 25 0.58 -11.78 -3.27
N LEU A 26 0.83 -10.61 -3.84
CA LEU A 26 1.83 -10.44 -4.88
C LEU A 26 3.26 -10.68 -4.37
N HIS A 27 3.96 -11.62 -5.00
CA HIS A 27 5.38 -11.91 -4.78
C HIS A 27 6.21 -11.56 -6.02
N PHE A 28 7.29 -10.82 -5.82
CA PHE A 28 8.33 -10.62 -6.84
C PHE A 28 9.31 -11.79 -6.76
N GLY A 29 9.69 -12.37 -7.90
CA GLY A 29 10.41 -13.65 -7.93
C GLY A 29 9.50 -14.88 -7.80
N ASN A 30 8.20 -14.74 -8.05
CA ASN A 30 7.28 -15.88 -8.10
C ASN A 30 7.51 -16.76 -9.36
N PRO A 31 6.97 -17.99 -9.42
CA PRO A 31 7.22 -18.95 -10.51
C PRO A 31 6.83 -18.47 -11.92
N THR A 32 5.94 -17.48 -12.04
CA THR A 32 5.53 -16.87 -13.32
C THR A 32 6.48 -15.75 -13.78
N ARG A 33 7.39 -15.30 -12.91
CA ARG A 33 8.43 -14.29 -13.18
C ARG A 33 9.77 -14.72 -12.57
N LYS A 34 10.40 -15.74 -13.19
CA LYS A 34 11.71 -16.27 -12.74
C LYS A 34 12.91 -15.36 -13.03
N SER A 35 12.77 -14.33 -13.86
CA SER A 35 13.87 -13.44 -14.26
C SER A 35 14.15 -12.29 -13.30
N THR A 36 13.31 -12.09 -12.28
CA THR A 36 13.52 -11.06 -11.26
C THR A 36 14.43 -11.59 -10.14
N LEU A 37 15.58 -10.95 -9.96
CA LEU A 37 16.57 -11.27 -8.92
C LEU A 37 16.11 -10.92 -7.50
N ASN A 38 15.06 -10.10 -7.37
CA ASN A 38 14.61 -9.61 -6.07
C ASN A 38 13.38 -10.37 -5.57
N LYS A 39 13.53 -11.05 -4.43
CA LYS A 39 12.47 -11.76 -3.71
C LYS A 39 11.81 -10.82 -2.72
N ALA A 40 10.57 -10.43 -2.99
CA ALA A 40 9.89 -9.41 -2.18
C ALA A 40 8.37 -9.53 -2.20
N ARG A 41 7.73 -9.06 -1.13
CA ARG A 41 6.28 -8.81 -1.04
C ARG A 41 6.02 -7.31 -1.00
N VAL A 42 6.20 -6.67 -2.16
CA VAL A 42 6.37 -5.22 -2.27
C VAL A 42 5.23 -4.41 -1.64
N PHE A 43 3.98 -4.87 -1.75
CA PHE A 43 2.86 -4.17 -1.11
C PHE A 43 2.95 -4.18 0.42
N LEU A 44 3.25 -5.35 1.01
CA LEU A 44 3.46 -5.46 2.46
C LEU A 44 4.70 -4.69 2.89
N ASN A 45 5.81 -4.78 2.14
CA ASN A 45 7.00 -3.94 2.37
C ASN A 45 6.61 -2.47 2.49
N THR A 46 5.80 -1.97 1.57
CA THR A 46 5.36 -0.57 1.55
C THR A 46 4.55 -0.20 2.78
N ILE A 47 3.54 -1.01 3.12
CA ILE A 47 2.69 -0.77 4.31
C ILE A 47 3.52 -0.76 5.59
N PHE A 48 4.39 -1.75 5.77
CA PHE A 48 5.21 -1.88 6.97
C PHE A 48 6.31 -0.81 7.07
N VAL A 49 6.90 -0.40 5.94
CA VAL A 49 7.83 0.74 5.91
C VAL A 49 7.12 2.02 6.31
N ILE A 50 5.94 2.33 5.75
CA ILE A 50 5.20 3.56 6.10
C ILE A 50 4.85 3.57 7.59
N ASP A 51 4.33 2.47 8.13
CA ASP A 51 3.97 2.39 9.55
C ASP A 51 5.16 2.61 10.49
N LEU A 52 6.27 1.90 10.25
CA LEU A 52 7.45 2.01 11.10
C LEU A 52 8.15 3.36 10.92
N LEU A 53 8.29 3.84 9.68
CA LEU A 53 8.92 5.12 9.41
C LEU A 53 8.17 6.27 10.08
N LYS A 54 6.83 6.28 10.05
CA LYS A 54 6.03 7.31 10.73
C LYS A 54 6.31 7.34 12.22
N LYS A 55 6.31 6.17 12.87
CA LYS A 55 6.60 6.04 14.31
C LYS A 55 8.00 6.51 14.66
N GLU A 56 9.01 6.11 13.90
CA GLU A 56 10.39 6.51 14.16
C GLU A 56 10.64 7.99 13.85
N TRP A 57 10.01 8.53 12.80
CA TRP A 57 10.13 9.94 12.44
C TRP A 57 9.46 10.87 13.46
N GLU A 58 8.32 10.45 14.00
CA GLU A 58 7.61 11.16 15.08
C GLU A 58 8.42 11.19 16.38
N LYS A 59 9.09 10.10 16.75
CA LYS A 59 9.99 10.06 17.91
C LYS A 59 11.15 11.06 17.82
N LEU A 60 11.53 11.45 16.60
CA LEU A 60 12.54 12.48 16.34
C LEU A 60 11.96 13.91 16.37
N GLY A 61 10.70 14.09 16.76
CA GLY A 61 10.04 15.40 16.85
C GLY A 61 9.49 15.93 15.53
N ASN A 62 9.43 15.10 14.48
CA ASN A 62 8.93 15.52 13.17
C ASN A 62 7.48 15.09 12.95
N GLU A 63 6.79 15.77 12.02
CA GLU A 63 5.43 15.39 11.61
C GLU A 63 5.41 13.98 10.97
N ALA A 64 4.55 13.10 11.46
CA ALA A 64 4.39 11.72 10.98
C ALA A 64 3.84 11.66 9.53
N LYS A 65 4.75 11.75 8.56
CA LYS A 65 4.47 11.60 7.12
C LYS A 65 4.90 10.24 6.60
N GLY A 66 4.26 9.80 5.52
CA GLY A 66 4.65 8.58 4.81
C GLY A 66 6.02 8.68 4.12
N ILE A 67 6.19 7.89 3.07
CA ILE A 67 7.43 7.85 2.27
C ILE A 67 7.34 8.79 1.08
N LEU A 68 8.43 9.47 0.73
CA LEU A 68 8.51 10.25 -0.50
C LEU A 68 8.59 9.32 -1.71
N LYS A 69 8.11 9.78 -2.87
CA LYS A 69 8.17 9.01 -4.13
C LYS A 69 9.59 8.51 -4.44
N TYR A 70 10.61 9.35 -4.24
CA TYR A 70 11.99 8.92 -4.47
C TYR A 70 12.46 7.88 -3.45
N GLU A 71 11.94 7.92 -2.21
CA GLU A 71 12.26 6.92 -1.18
C GLU A 71 11.60 5.58 -1.51
N PHE A 72 10.37 5.63 -2.04
CA PHE A 72 9.66 4.46 -2.51
C PHE A 72 10.40 3.77 -3.66
N LYS A 73 10.74 4.52 -4.73
CA LYS A 73 11.37 3.93 -5.92
C LYS A 73 12.76 3.36 -5.64
N SER A 74 13.47 3.90 -4.65
CA SER A 74 14.84 3.49 -4.31
C SER A 74 14.85 2.45 -3.19
N PHE A 75 14.47 2.83 -1.98
CA PHE A 75 14.61 1.98 -0.80
C PHE A 75 13.55 0.88 -0.74
N VAL A 76 12.29 1.18 -1.07
CA VAL A 76 11.20 0.19 -0.94
C VAL A 76 11.20 -0.80 -2.10
N LEU A 77 11.27 -0.32 -3.35
CA LEU A 77 11.32 -1.21 -4.52
C LEU A 77 12.67 -1.92 -4.68
N GLY A 78 13.76 -1.33 -4.16
CA GLY A 78 15.08 -1.96 -4.11
C GLY A 78 15.27 -2.95 -2.95
N MET A 79 14.32 -3.02 -2.01
CA MET A 79 14.42 -3.87 -0.82
C MET A 79 14.53 -5.35 -1.18
N LYS A 80 15.52 -6.04 -0.61
CA LYS A 80 15.67 -7.49 -0.67
C LYS A 80 15.08 -8.15 0.58
N ASP A 81 14.56 -9.37 0.41
CA ASP A 81 14.20 -10.29 1.50
C ASP A 81 13.16 -9.77 2.51
N CYS A 82 12.32 -8.82 2.09
CA CYS A 82 11.26 -8.23 2.93
C CYS A 82 11.76 -7.55 4.22
N ASP A 83 13.02 -7.11 4.30
CA ASP A 83 13.57 -6.44 5.49
C ASP A 83 13.17 -4.95 5.56
N TYR A 84 11.91 -4.72 5.90
CA TYR A 84 11.35 -3.37 6.04
C TYR A 84 12.01 -2.57 7.18
N LYS A 85 12.58 -3.24 8.20
CA LYS A 85 13.26 -2.57 9.32
C LYS A 85 14.58 -1.98 8.87
N LYS A 86 15.39 -2.72 8.12
CA LYS A 86 16.60 -2.20 7.49
C LYS A 86 16.28 -1.08 6.51
N CYS A 87 15.25 -1.25 5.68
CA CYS A 87 14.81 -0.20 4.76
C CYS A 87 14.45 1.10 5.49
N VAL A 88 13.71 1.04 6.60
CA VAL A 88 13.39 2.23 7.40
C VAL A 88 14.66 2.87 7.98
N LYS A 89 15.62 2.08 8.46
CA LYS A 89 16.92 2.60 8.91
C LYS A 89 17.67 3.32 7.79
N ASP A 90 17.72 2.72 6.60
CA ASP A 90 18.37 3.31 5.42
C ASP A 90 17.68 4.64 5.02
N ILE A 91 16.34 4.71 5.07
CA ILE A 91 15.59 5.95 4.81
C ILE A 91 15.89 7.01 5.87
N LEU A 92 15.90 6.66 7.16
CA LEU A 92 16.18 7.60 8.24
C LEU A 92 17.62 8.15 8.16
N GLU A 93 18.59 7.28 7.84
CA GLU A 93 19.98 7.68 7.60
C GLU A 93 20.07 8.63 6.40
N TYR A 94 19.39 8.31 5.30
CA TYR A 94 19.30 9.18 4.14
C TYR A 94 18.72 10.56 4.50
N ARG A 95 17.58 10.60 5.21
CA ARG A 95 16.94 11.84 5.66
C ARG A 95 17.85 12.66 6.57
N LYS A 96 18.67 12.02 7.40
CA LYS A 96 19.65 12.70 8.25
C LYS A 96 20.76 13.38 7.44
N ASN A 97 21.26 12.70 6.40
CA ASN A 97 22.41 13.18 5.62
C ASN A 97 22.00 14.17 4.51
N TYR A 98 20.84 14.00 3.91
CA TYR A 98 20.42 14.75 2.72
C TYR A 98 19.07 15.48 2.88
N GLY A 99 18.42 15.36 4.04
CA GLY A 99 17.10 15.91 4.27
C GLY A 99 16.02 15.21 3.44
N LEU A 100 14.94 15.95 3.15
CA LEU A 100 13.79 15.47 2.36
C LEU A 100 13.95 15.78 0.85
N LYS A 101 15.20 15.84 0.38
CA LYS A 101 15.55 16.14 -1.01
C LYS A 101 16.09 14.88 -1.69
N GLU A 102 15.79 14.76 -2.97
CA GLU A 102 16.31 13.69 -3.81
C GLU A 102 17.77 13.95 -4.18
N ASN A 103 18.63 12.96 -3.95
CA ASN A 103 20.04 12.94 -4.30
C ASN A 103 20.26 11.72 -5.20
N GLU A 104 20.24 11.97 -6.51
CA GLU A 104 20.32 10.94 -7.54
C GLU A 104 21.66 10.19 -7.52
N GLU A 105 22.77 10.87 -7.22
CA GLU A 105 24.10 10.24 -7.16
C GLU A 105 24.14 9.20 -6.04
N TYR A 106 23.71 9.58 -4.82
CA TYR A 106 23.61 8.64 -3.71
C TYR A 106 22.66 7.49 -4.01
N ILE A 107 21.48 7.78 -4.58
CA ILE A 107 20.49 6.72 -4.89
C ILE A 107 21.05 5.74 -5.91
N ASN A 108 21.73 6.21 -6.95
CA ASN A 108 22.36 5.35 -7.95
C ASN A 108 23.44 4.46 -7.33
N ASP A 109 24.32 5.03 -6.50
CA ASP A 109 25.34 4.26 -5.78
C ASP A 109 24.72 3.23 -4.82
N TYR A 110 23.72 3.65 -4.04
CA TYR A 110 22.99 2.77 -3.13
C TYR A 110 22.35 1.59 -3.85
N LEU A 111 21.64 1.83 -4.96
CA LEU A 111 20.93 0.79 -5.70
C LEU A 111 21.88 -0.17 -6.41
N PHE A 112 22.90 0.35 -7.10
CA PHE A 112 23.68 -0.45 -8.04
C PHE A 112 25.01 -0.93 -7.50
N ASN A 113 25.61 -0.21 -6.55
CA ASN A 113 26.88 -0.62 -5.94
C ASN A 113 26.66 -1.25 -4.57
N LYS A 114 25.86 -0.63 -3.69
CA LYS A 114 25.62 -1.17 -2.32
C LYS A 114 24.63 -2.34 -2.31
N LEU A 115 23.53 -2.24 -3.04
CA LEU A 115 22.54 -3.32 -3.13
C LEU A 115 22.81 -4.29 -4.28
N ASP A 116 23.78 -4.03 -5.16
CA ASP A 116 24.12 -4.89 -6.30
C ASP A 116 22.86 -5.26 -7.12
N LEU A 117 22.06 -4.26 -7.46
CA LEU A 117 20.93 -4.43 -8.36
C LEU A 117 21.39 -4.28 -9.81
N LYS A 118 20.69 -4.95 -10.74
CA LYS A 118 20.96 -4.78 -12.17
C LYS A 118 20.73 -3.32 -12.57
N LYS A 119 21.76 -2.71 -13.14
CA LYS A 119 21.72 -1.30 -13.57
C LYS A 119 20.61 -1.08 -14.59
N ILE A 120 19.74 -0.11 -14.30
CA ILE A 120 18.70 0.41 -15.19
C ILE A 120 18.79 1.93 -15.22
N LYS A 121 18.23 2.56 -16.26
CA LYS A 121 18.19 4.02 -16.35
C LYS A 121 17.40 4.60 -15.18
N TYR A 122 17.89 5.69 -14.59
CA TYR A 122 17.28 6.31 -13.42
C TYR A 122 15.84 6.78 -13.73
N GLU A 123 15.61 7.29 -14.94
CA GLU A 123 14.29 7.73 -15.39
C GLU A 123 13.29 6.57 -15.40
N SER A 124 13.73 5.37 -15.79
CA SER A 124 12.89 4.17 -15.80
C SER A 124 12.42 3.76 -14.40
N LEU A 125 13.14 4.13 -13.34
CA LEU A 125 12.71 3.90 -11.96
C LEU A 125 11.46 4.74 -11.62
N ASN A 126 11.35 5.95 -12.16
CA ASN A 126 10.19 6.81 -11.90
C ASN A 126 8.92 6.23 -12.52
N ASP A 127 8.99 5.85 -13.80
CA ASP A 127 7.84 5.28 -14.51
C ASP A 127 7.39 3.98 -13.86
N TYR A 128 8.36 3.13 -13.51
CA TYR A 128 8.07 1.88 -12.82
C TYR A 128 7.43 2.10 -11.45
N ALA A 129 7.96 3.03 -10.66
CA ALA A 129 7.41 3.37 -9.35
C ALA A 129 5.99 3.92 -9.45
N ASP A 130 5.70 4.78 -10.43
CA ASP A 130 4.35 5.28 -10.67
C ASP A 130 3.39 4.16 -11.06
N GLU A 131 3.80 3.24 -11.95
CA GLU A 131 2.97 2.11 -12.36
C GLU A 131 2.65 1.19 -11.18
N VAL A 132 3.65 0.87 -10.34
CA VAL A 132 3.46 0.05 -9.15
C VAL A 132 2.55 0.77 -8.15
N PHE A 133 2.80 2.05 -7.88
CA PHE A 133 2.01 2.79 -6.90
C PHE A 133 0.57 2.99 -7.33
N ARG A 134 0.29 3.23 -8.62
CA ARG A 134 -1.09 3.29 -9.14
C ARG A 134 -1.87 2.02 -8.82
N LYS A 135 -1.25 0.83 -8.96
CA LYS A 135 -1.87 -0.45 -8.58
C LYS A 135 -2.11 -0.55 -7.08
N PHE A 136 -1.22 0.01 -6.26
CA PHE A 136 -1.42 0.08 -4.81
C PHE A 136 -2.56 1.03 -4.44
N GLU A 137 -2.70 2.15 -5.14
CA GLU A 137 -3.78 3.11 -4.94
C GLU A 137 -5.15 2.50 -5.25
N MET A 138 -5.23 1.56 -6.20
CA MET A 138 -6.49 0.81 -6.50
C MET A 138 -7.02 0.00 -5.31
N THR A 139 -6.19 -0.30 -4.31
CA THR A 139 -6.66 -0.93 -3.06
C THR A 139 -7.47 0.04 -2.19
N GLY A 140 -7.34 1.34 -2.42
CA GLY A 140 -7.86 2.40 -1.55
C GLY A 140 -7.14 2.53 -0.21
N LEU A 141 -6.11 1.73 0.06
CA LEU A 141 -5.36 1.71 1.33
C LEU A 141 -4.22 2.73 1.32
N LEU A 142 -3.56 2.90 0.18
CA LEU A 142 -2.48 3.88 -0.01
C LEU A 142 -2.97 5.02 -0.91
N ILE A 143 -2.46 6.23 -0.66
CA ILE A 143 -2.76 7.42 -1.44
C ILE A 143 -1.50 8.25 -1.65
N ALA A 144 -1.44 8.98 -2.78
CA ALA A 144 -0.46 10.02 -2.98
C ALA A 144 -0.96 11.36 -2.41
N ARG A 145 -0.11 12.07 -1.64
CA ARG A 145 -0.37 13.41 -1.12
C ARG A 145 0.77 14.34 -1.47
N GLY A 146 0.46 15.57 -1.87
CA GLY A 146 1.45 16.60 -2.18
C GLY A 146 1.43 17.02 -3.65
N LYS A 147 2.40 17.86 -4.04
CA LYS A 147 2.52 18.40 -5.39
C LYS A 147 3.98 18.37 -5.85
N PHE A 148 4.18 18.29 -7.16
CA PHE A 148 5.49 18.33 -7.82
C PHE A 148 6.49 17.32 -7.24
N LYS A 149 7.60 17.79 -6.66
CA LYS A 149 8.70 16.96 -6.14
C LYS A 149 8.46 16.44 -4.72
N HIS A 150 7.41 16.88 -4.03
CA HIS A 150 7.12 16.52 -2.64
C HIS A 150 5.85 15.66 -2.55
N ILE A 151 5.80 14.59 -3.34
CA ILE A 151 4.73 13.59 -3.29
C ILE A 151 5.10 12.55 -2.23
N TYR A 152 4.27 12.46 -1.21
CA TYR A 152 4.29 11.42 -0.19
C TYR A 152 3.28 10.33 -0.55
N TYR A 153 3.70 9.08 -0.41
CA TYR A 153 2.83 7.92 -0.35
C TYR A 153 2.53 7.61 1.10
N ASP A 154 1.24 7.64 1.46
CA ASP A 154 0.77 7.53 2.83
C ASP A 154 -0.52 6.72 2.90
N PHE A 155 -0.95 6.43 4.12
CA PHE A 155 -2.18 5.73 4.41
C PHE A 155 -3.42 6.59 4.11
N SER A 156 -4.42 5.94 3.51
CA SER A 156 -5.76 6.49 3.42
C SER A 156 -6.36 6.56 4.82
N ASN A 157 -6.58 7.78 5.31
CA ASN A 157 -7.27 7.98 6.58
C ASN A 157 -8.63 7.29 6.55
N PHE A 158 -9.34 7.24 5.41
CA PHE A 158 -10.67 6.64 5.28
C PHE A 158 -10.67 5.11 5.40
N ASN A 159 -9.55 4.46 5.14
CA ASN A 159 -9.40 3.01 5.25
C ASN A 159 -8.36 2.60 6.33
N TYR A 160 -8.04 3.49 7.27
CA TYR A 160 -6.95 3.28 8.21
C TYR A 160 -7.12 2.01 9.06
N LYS A 161 -8.34 1.68 9.50
CA LYS A 161 -8.57 0.43 10.26
C LYS A 161 -8.38 -0.83 9.41
N LYS A 162 -8.59 -0.79 8.10
CA LYS A 162 -8.21 -1.90 7.20
C LYS A 162 -6.69 -2.08 7.21
N ILE A 163 -5.93 -0.98 7.14
CA ILE A 163 -4.46 -0.98 7.17
C ILE A 163 -3.93 -1.52 8.50
N GLU A 164 -4.47 -1.03 9.62
CA GLU A 164 -4.12 -1.51 10.97
C GLU A 164 -4.36 -3.02 11.10
N SER A 165 -5.49 -3.51 10.57
CA SER A 165 -5.78 -4.93 10.57
C SER A 165 -4.79 -5.75 9.74
N LEU A 166 -4.29 -5.23 8.60
CA LEU A 166 -3.22 -5.88 7.82
C LEU A 166 -1.90 -5.91 8.59
N LEU A 167 -1.49 -4.79 9.17
CA LEU A 167 -0.27 -4.70 9.97
C LEU A 167 -0.26 -5.75 11.08
N ASN A 168 -1.41 -5.97 11.74
CA ASN A 168 -1.57 -6.97 12.78
C ASN A 168 -1.55 -8.40 12.22
N ALA A 169 -2.34 -8.68 11.18
CA ALA A 169 -2.48 -10.03 10.62
C ALA A 169 -1.20 -10.52 9.92
N TYR A 170 -0.42 -9.60 9.35
CA TYR A 170 0.78 -9.89 8.59
C TYR A 170 2.06 -9.46 9.30
N LYS A 171 2.06 -9.26 10.62
CA LYS A 171 3.21 -8.71 11.39
C LYS A 171 4.55 -9.43 11.20
N ASN A 172 4.50 -10.72 10.87
CA ASN A 172 5.66 -11.58 10.66
C ASN A 172 5.72 -12.07 9.20
N TYR A 173 5.25 -11.25 8.26
CA TYR A 173 5.31 -11.64 6.85
C TYR A 173 6.76 -11.81 6.40
N ASP A 174 6.95 -12.80 5.55
CA ASP A 174 8.19 -13.14 4.88
C ASP A 174 7.94 -13.38 3.40
N PHE A 175 9.02 -13.50 2.63
CA PHE A 175 8.94 -14.02 1.28
C PHE A 175 8.65 -15.52 1.32
N LYS A 176 7.68 -15.98 0.54
CA LYS A 176 7.39 -17.40 0.37
C LYS A 176 7.95 -17.90 -0.95
N GLU A 177 8.72 -18.98 -0.88
CA GLU A 177 9.12 -19.75 -2.05
C GLU A 177 7.93 -20.58 -2.55
N PHE A 178 7.82 -20.70 -3.86
CA PHE A 178 6.82 -21.55 -4.51
C PHE A 178 7.53 -22.42 -5.54
N SER A 179 7.20 -23.72 -5.53
CA SER A 179 7.82 -24.71 -6.39
C SER A 179 7.35 -24.57 -7.83
N ASN A 180 6.08 -24.19 -8.02
CA ASN A 180 5.45 -24.09 -9.33
C ASN A 180 4.31 -23.06 -9.36
N THR A 181 3.80 -22.79 -10.57
CA THR A 181 2.74 -21.80 -10.80
C THR A 181 1.42 -22.18 -10.11
N GLU A 182 1.08 -23.46 -10.01
CA GLU A 182 -0.16 -23.92 -9.37
C GLU A 182 -0.16 -23.63 -7.88
N GLU A 183 0.95 -23.92 -7.19
CA GLU A 183 1.15 -23.59 -5.78
C GLU A 183 0.99 -22.08 -5.53
N TYR A 184 1.57 -21.26 -6.42
CA TYR A 184 1.44 -19.80 -6.32
C TYR A 184 0.01 -19.32 -6.56
N ILE A 185 -0.70 -19.87 -7.54
CA ILE A 185 -2.11 -19.53 -7.79
C ILE A 185 -2.99 -19.94 -6.60
N ASN A 186 -2.78 -21.14 -6.06
CA ASN A 186 -3.49 -21.60 -4.86
C ASN A 186 -3.24 -20.67 -3.67
N PHE A 187 -2.00 -20.20 -3.49
CA PHE A 187 -1.70 -19.20 -2.48
C PHE A 187 -2.45 -17.88 -2.69
N LEU A 188 -2.48 -17.36 -3.93
CA LEU A 188 -3.20 -16.12 -4.27
C LEU A 188 -4.71 -16.23 -4.01
N ASP A 189 -5.32 -17.37 -4.33
CA ASP A 189 -6.75 -17.60 -4.11
C ASP A 189 -7.13 -17.73 -2.62
N ASN A 190 -6.15 -17.96 -1.73
CA ASN A 190 -6.35 -18.12 -0.29
C ASN A 190 -5.88 -16.92 0.55
N ILE A 191 -5.65 -15.75 -0.07
CA ILE A 191 -5.31 -14.53 0.66
C ILE A 191 -6.47 -14.06 1.51
N LYS A 192 -6.22 -13.94 2.81
CA LYS A 192 -7.19 -13.48 3.80
C LYS A 192 -7.10 -11.99 4.04
N LEU A 193 -8.25 -11.32 4.02
CA LEU A 193 -8.37 -9.93 4.41
C LEU A 193 -9.12 -9.88 5.75
N PRO A 194 -8.50 -9.34 6.82
CA PRO A 194 -9.08 -9.42 8.16
C PRO A 194 -10.50 -8.85 8.28
N TRP A 195 -10.83 -7.81 7.53
CA TRP A 195 -12.17 -7.20 7.54
C TRP A 195 -13.22 -7.97 6.74
N LEU A 196 -12.83 -8.97 5.93
CA LEU A 196 -13.78 -9.88 5.30
C LEU A 196 -14.08 -11.08 6.20
N ASP A 197 -13.06 -11.55 6.93
CA ASP A 197 -13.16 -12.79 7.71
C ASP A 197 -13.61 -12.56 9.17
N ASN A 198 -13.52 -11.32 9.68
CA ASN A 198 -13.82 -10.99 11.07
C ASN A 198 -14.82 -9.83 11.20
N TYR A 199 -15.98 -10.14 11.79
CA TYR A 199 -17.08 -9.19 11.99
C TYR A 199 -16.67 -7.97 12.84
N GLU A 200 -15.95 -8.16 13.95
CA GLU A 200 -15.53 -7.07 14.84
C GLU A 200 -14.51 -6.15 14.17
N VAL A 201 -13.54 -6.73 13.43
CA VAL A 201 -12.60 -5.93 12.62
C VAL A 201 -13.37 -5.10 11.60
N ARG A 202 -14.36 -5.69 10.93
CA ARG A 202 -15.19 -4.98 9.95
C ARG A 202 -16.03 -3.86 10.59
N LYS A 203 -16.57 -4.11 11.78
CA LYS A 203 -17.32 -3.12 12.57
C LYS A 203 -16.44 -1.90 12.90
N GLU A 204 -15.19 -2.12 13.32
CA GLU A 204 -14.24 -1.03 13.59
C GLU A 204 -13.85 -0.26 12.31
N VAL A 205 -13.71 -0.94 11.18
CA VAL A 205 -13.53 -0.30 9.86
C VAL A 205 -14.69 0.65 9.55
N ILE A 206 -15.94 0.20 9.74
CA ILE A 206 -17.14 1.00 9.49
C ILE A 206 -17.22 2.21 10.42
N LYS A 207 -16.98 2.02 11.73
CA LYS A 207 -16.94 3.13 12.70
C LYS A 207 -15.91 4.18 12.30
N GLN A 208 -14.72 3.75 11.87
CA GLN A 208 -13.67 4.67 11.43
C GLN A 208 -14.08 5.44 10.16
N LYS A 209 -14.68 4.76 9.17
CA LYS A 209 -15.23 5.42 7.96
C LYS A 209 -16.28 6.46 8.31
N ALA A 210 -17.23 6.12 9.19
CA ALA A 210 -18.28 7.04 9.62
C ALA A 210 -17.71 8.25 10.37
N LYS A 211 -16.72 8.04 11.24
CA LYS A 211 -15.99 9.13 11.92
C LYS A 211 -15.35 10.09 10.93
N ASN A 212 -14.70 9.59 9.88
CA ASN A 212 -14.09 10.44 8.85
C ASN A 212 -15.11 11.25 8.02
N LEU A 213 -16.36 10.79 7.99
CA LEU A 213 -17.47 11.46 7.33
C LEU A 213 -18.31 12.32 8.29
N ASN A 214 -17.94 12.40 9.57
CA ASN A 214 -18.72 13.04 10.63
C ASN A 214 -20.15 12.49 10.76
N ILE A 215 -20.33 11.18 10.52
CA ILE A 215 -21.60 10.48 10.64
C ILE A 215 -21.66 9.77 11.99
N LYS A 216 -22.73 10.02 12.76
CA LYS A 216 -23.02 9.28 13.99
C LYS A 216 -23.77 7.99 13.62
N LEU A 217 -23.24 6.86 14.06
CA LEU A 217 -23.87 5.55 13.90
C LEU A 217 -24.66 5.18 15.17
N LYS A 218 -25.73 4.42 14.99
CA LYS A 218 -26.53 3.78 16.03
C LYS A 218 -26.30 2.27 16.01
N ASP A 219 -26.64 1.58 17.09
CA ASP A 219 -26.47 0.12 17.16
C ASP A 219 -27.26 -0.63 16.09
N SER A 220 -28.46 -0.14 15.74
CA SER A 220 -29.29 -0.66 14.65
C SER A 220 -28.62 -0.60 13.28
N ASP A 221 -27.66 0.31 13.07
CA ASP A 221 -27.00 0.44 11.77
C ASP A 221 -26.08 -0.77 11.47
N PHE A 222 -25.68 -1.54 12.49
CA PHE A 222 -24.78 -2.69 12.34
C PHE A 222 -25.48 -4.01 12.01
N GLU A 223 -26.80 -4.00 11.78
CA GLU A 223 -27.57 -5.18 11.35
C GLU A 223 -27.07 -5.74 10.00
N ASN A 224 -26.64 -4.86 9.08
CA ASN A 224 -26.06 -5.27 7.80
C ASN A 224 -24.81 -4.44 7.45
N LEU A 225 -23.65 -4.98 7.80
CA LEU A 225 -22.36 -4.32 7.57
C LEU A 225 -22.04 -4.07 6.09
N ASN A 226 -22.54 -4.91 5.17
CA ASN A 226 -22.31 -4.71 3.74
C ASN A 226 -22.99 -3.42 3.27
N ILE A 227 -24.30 -3.30 3.53
CA ILE A 227 -25.09 -2.14 3.11
C ILE A 227 -24.54 -0.85 3.73
N LEU A 228 -24.18 -0.90 5.03
CA LEU A 228 -23.65 0.26 5.72
C LEU A 228 -22.28 0.67 5.17
N GLU A 229 -21.35 -0.27 4.97
CA GLU A 229 -20.03 0.04 4.40
C GLU A 229 -20.16 0.62 2.98
N GLU A 230 -21.08 0.07 2.17
CA GLU A 230 -21.36 0.58 0.82
C GLU A 230 -21.85 2.02 0.84
N SER A 231 -22.82 2.33 1.70
CA SER A 231 -23.37 3.68 1.83
C SER A 231 -22.29 4.69 2.23
N LEU A 232 -21.42 4.33 3.17
CA LEU A 232 -20.30 5.17 3.59
C LEU A 232 -19.29 5.37 2.46
N ASN A 233 -18.95 4.30 1.72
CA ASN A 233 -18.06 4.39 0.56
C ASN A 233 -18.64 5.32 -0.52
N GLN A 234 -19.91 5.15 -0.89
CA GLN A 234 -20.59 6.00 -1.86
C GLN A 234 -20.57 7.48 -1.44
N LYS A 235 -20.88 7.78 -0.17
CA LYS A 235 -20.79 9.14 0.37
C LYS A 235 -19.39 9.73 0.26
N PHE A 236 -18.36 8.94 0.60
CA PHE A 236 -16.97 9.38 0.49
C PHE A 236 -16.58 9.70 -0.96
N TYR A 237 -16.88 8.80 -1.91
CA TYR A 237 -16.53 9.00 -3.31
C TYR A 237 -17.30 10.15 -3.95
N ASN A 238 -18.59 10.32 -3.63
CA ASN A 238 -19.38 11.44 -4.10
C ASN A 238 -18.81 12.78 -3.61
N LYS A 239 -18.39 12.85 -2.34
CA LYS A 239 -17.74 14.05 -1.78
C LYS A 239 -16.40 14.35 -2.46
N ALA A 240 -15.60 13.32 -2.73
CA ALA A 240 -14.34 13.47 -3.45
C ALA A 240 -14.55 13.97 -4.88
N LEU A 241 -15.52 13.40 -5.60
CA LEU A 241 -15.89 13.82 -6.95
C LEU A 241 -16.38 15.27 -6.98
N GLN A 242 -17.28 15.66 -6.08
CA GLN A 242 -17.74 17.05 -5.96
C GLN A 242 -16.59 18.02 -5.71
N THR A 243 -15.66 17.65 -4.83
CA THR A 243 -14.48 18.48 -4.55
C THR A 243 -13.60 18.64 -5.81
N ALA A 244 -13.41 17.56 -6.57
CA ALA A 244 -12.62 17.59 -7.80
C ALA A 244 -13.29 18.46 -8.89
N ILE A 245 -14.61 18.36 -9.05
CA ILE A 245 -15.39 19.20 -9.98
C ILE A 245 -15.26 20.68 -9.62
N LEU A 246 -15.46 21.02 -8.35
CA LEU A 246 -15.32 22.41 -7.89
C LEU A 246 -13.90 22.96 -8.11
N GLN A 247 -12.86 22.12 -7.99
CA GLN A 247 -11.49 22.53 -8.28
C GLN A 247 -11.20 22.68 -9.77
N SER A 248 -11.91 21.97 -10.65
CA SER A 248 -11.75 22.10 -12.11
C SER A 248 -12.52 23.28 -12.70
N ASP A 249 -13.64 23.67 -12.08
CA ASP A 249 -14.48 24.79 -12.53
C ASP A 249 -13.93 26.16 -12.12
N ILE A 250 -13.01 26.20 -11.15
CA ILE A 250 -12.18 27.39 -10.87
C ILE A 250 -11.03 27.40 -11.88
N LYS A 251 -11.33 27.84 -13.10
CA LYS A 251 -10.35 28.16 -14.15
C LYS A 251 -10.62 29.54 -14.72
#